data_AF-A0A819ZC48-F1
#
_entry.id   AF-A0A819ZC48-F1
#
_cell.length_a   1.000
_cell.length_b   1.000
_cell.length_c   1.000
_cell.angle_alpha   90.00
_cell.angle_beta   90.00
_cell.angle_gamma   90.00
#
_symmetry.space_group_name_H-M   'P 1'
#
loop_
_entity.id
_entity.type
_entity.pdbx_description
1 polymer ?
#
loop_
_entity_poly.entity_id
_entity_poly.type
_entity_poly.pdbx_seq_one_letter_code
_entity_poly.pdbx_strand_id
1 'polypeptide(L)' 'MGLIHEKNGNYDKALICYKQALNVQSAAKSEIATLHNSLGFLYYRRGDYGDAREHLMTATQLIDDSHRNW' A
#
# COMPACT_ATOMS: atom_id res chain seq x y z
N MET A 1 9.17 -2.19 9.05
CA MET A 1 10.34 -1.80 8.23
C MET A 1 10.02 -0.82 7.11
N GLY A 2 8.94 -0.99 6.33
CA GLY A 2 8.58 -0.08 5.21
C GLY A 2 8.53 1.42 5.56
N LEU A 3 7.83 1.79 6.65
CA LEU A 3 7.73 3.18 7.14
C LEU A 3 9.08 3.81 7.51
N ILE A 4 10.04 3.02 7.98
CA ILE A 4 11.37 3.51 8.36
C ILE A 4 12.17 3.88 7.10
N HIS A 5 12.07 3.07 6.04
CA HIS A 5 12.69 3.37 4.74
C HIS A 5 12.02 4.54 4.03
N GLU A 6 10.71 4.73 4.21
CA GLU A 6 9.95 5.88 3.71
C GLU A 6 10.47 7.22 4.27
N LYS A 7 10.80 7.24 5.57
CA LYS A 7 11.38 8.43 6.22
C LYS A 7 12.83 8.71 5.82
N ASN A 8 13.55 7.69 5.39
CA ASN A 8 14.94 7.82 4.95
C ASN A 8 15.08 8.23 3.46
N GLY A 9 13.97 8.40 2.73
CA GLY A 9 13.97 8.67 1.29
C GLY A 9 14.31 7.46 0.43
N ASN A 10 14.43 6.26 1.02
CA ASN A 10 14.73 5.02 0.32
C ASN A 10 13.42 4.37 -0.17
N TYR A 11 12.76 5.03 -1.11
CA TYR A 11 11.49 4.60 -1.68
C TYR A 11 11.56 3.20 -2.32
N ASP A 12 12.67 2.85 -2.98
CA ASP A 12 12.83 1.53 -3.61
C ASP A 12 12.88 0.37 -2.60
N LYS A 13 13.50 0.58 -1.42
CA LYS A 13 13.53 -0.45 -0.36
C LYS A 13 12.15 -0.63 0.26
N ALA A 14 11.44 0.48 0.48
CA ALA A 14 10.06 0.44 0.97
C ALA A 14 9.14 -0.33 -0.01
N LEU A 15 9.27 -0.07 -1.32
CA LEU A 15 8.56 -0.79 -2.38
C LEU A 15 8.78 -2.30 -2.31
N ILE A 16 10.03 -2.74 -2.17
CA ILE A 16 10.35 -4.17 -2.09
C ILE A 16 9.69 -4.81 -0.86
N CYS A 17 9.79 -4.17 0.31
CA CYS A 17 9.15 -4.69 1.52
C CYS A 17 7.62 -4.78 1.38
N TYR A 18 6.97 -3.75 0.83
CA TYR A 18 5.52 -3.75 0.64
C TYR A 18 5.06 -4.78 -0.41
N LYS A 19 5.81 -4.97 -1.50
CA LYS A 19 5.53 -6.02 -2.50
C LYS A 19 5.69 -7.43 -1.94
N GLN A 20 6.72 -7.65 -1.12
CA GLN A 20 6.89 -8.93 -0.43
C GLN A 20 5.72 -9.22 0.53
N ALA A 21 5.26 -8.21 1.26
CA ALA A 21 4.10 -8.34 2.14
C ALA A 21 2.79 -8.60 1.37
N LEU A 22 2.62 -7.98 0.20
CA LEU A 22 1.48 -8.24 -0.69
C LEU A 22 1.48 -9.67 -1.25
N ASN A 23 2.65 -10.28 -1.41
CA ASN A 23 2.77 -11.64 -1.92
C ASN A 23 2.45 -12.71 -0.86
N VAL A 24 2.15 -12.30 0.38
CA VAL A 24 1.69 -13.20 1.43
C VAL A 24 0.23 -13.57 1.15
N GLN A 25 0.04 -14.77 0.61
CA GLN A 25 -1.24 -15.26 0.09
C GLN A 25 -2.35 -15.39 1.17
N SER A 26 -1.97 -15.38 2.45
CA SER A 26 -2.90 -15.45 3.60
C SER A 26 -3.23 -14.09 4.23
N ALA A 27 -2.81 -12.97 3.63
CA ALA A 27 -3.08 -11.65 4.18
C ALA A 27 -4.59 -11.32 4.12
N ALA A 28 -5.12 -10.75 5.21
CA ALA A 28 -6.52 -10.32 5.24
C ALA A 28 -6.74 -9.17 4.23
N LYS A 29 -7.95 -9.04 3.66
CA LYS A 29 -8.29 -7.90 2.77
C LYS A 29 -7.95 -6.54 3.40
N SER A 30 -8.13 -6.42 4.72
CA SER A 30 -7.73 -5.26 5.54
C SER A 30 -6.21 -4.99 5.51
N GLU A 31 -5.39 -6.04 5.61
CA GLU A 31 -3.93 -5.90 5.54
C GLU A 31 -3.49 -5.52 4.12
N ILE A 32 -4.08 -6.14 3.10
CA ILE A 32 -3.84 -5.82 1.68
C ILE A 32 -4.20 -4.35 1.41
N ALA A 33 -5.33 -3.87 1.94
CA ALA A 33 -5.70 -2.46 1.83
C ALA A 33 -4.71 -1.52 2.52
N THR A 34 -4.23 -1.89 3.71
CA THR A 34 -3.24 -1.09 4.46
C THR A 34 -1.90 -1.01 3.71
N LEU A 35 -1.50 -2.10 3.06
CA LEU A 35 -0.32 -2.16 2.19
C LEU A 35 -0.47 -1.25 0.96
N HIS A 36 -1.62 -1.29 0.29
CA HIS A 36 -1.91 -0.41 -0.83
C HIS A 36 -1.94 1.08 -0.43
N ASN A 37 -2.49 1.40 0.75
CA ASN A 37 -2.49 2.76 1.26
C ASN A 37 -1.04 3.25 1.51
N SER A 38 -0.20 2.39 2.09
CA SER A 38 1.21 2.67 2.31
C SER A 38 1.99 2.88 1.01
N LEU A 39 1.71 2.06 -0.03
CA LEU A 39 2.27 2.24 -1.37
C LEU A 39 1.82 3.55 -1.99
N GLY A 40 0.53 3.87 -1.91
CA GLY A 40 -0.03 5.11 -2.44
C GLY A 40 0.65 6.35 -1.83
N PHE A 41 0.85 6.34 -0.51
CA PHE A 41 1.57 7.42 0.17
C PHE A 41 3.05 7.50 -0.22
N LEU A 42 3.69 6.36 -0.43
CA LEU A 42 5.07 6.28 -0.90
C LEU A 42 5.24 6.88 -2.30
N TYR A 43 4.36 6.55 -3.24
CA TYR A 43 4.36 7.12 -4.58
C TYR A 43 4.04 8.62 -4.55
N TYR A 44 3.12 9.05 -3.68
CA TYR A 44 2.83 10.47 -3.46
C TYR A 44 4.08 11.23 -3.01
N ARG A 45 4.85 10.66 -2.06
CA ARG A 45 6.11 11.24 -1.57
C ARG A 45 7.23 11.23 -2.62
N ARG A 46 7.18 10.30 -3.58
CA ARG A 46 8.08 10.23 -4.73
C ARG A 46 7.73 11.24 -5.84
N GLY A 47 6.53 11.81 -5.81
CA GLY A 47 6.00 12.71 -6.83
C GLY A 47 5.21 12.01 -7.95
N ASP A 48 5.07 10.68 -7.85
CA ASP A 48 4.35 9.84 -8.80
C ASP A 48 2.86 9.79 -8.43
N TYR A 49 2.16 10.91 -8.64
CA TYR A 49 0.77 11.06 -8.22
C TYR A 49 -0.22 10.12 -8.94
N GLY A 50 0.13 9.65 -10.15
CA GLY A 50 -0.67 8.69 -10.91
C GLY A 50 -0.78 7.35 -10.19
N ASP A 51 0.36 6.71 -9.96
CA ASP A 51 0.46 5.45 -9.21
C ASP A 51 -0.06 5.59 -7.77
N ALA A 52 0.21 6.74 -7.14
CA ALA A 52 -0.30 7.04 -5.81
C ALA A 52 -1.82 6.94 -5.74
N ARG A 53 -2.51 7.57 -6.70
CA ARG A 53 -3.97 7.59 -6.73
C ARG A 53 -4.54 6.21 -7.01
N GLU A 54 -3.94 5.45 -7.92
CA GLU A 54 -4.38 4.09 -8.23
C GLU A 54 -4.30 3.19 -6.99
N HIS A 55 -3.17 3.20 -6.30
CA HIS A 55 -3.00 2.39 -5.09
C HIS A 55 -3.91 2.83 -3.93
N LEU A 56 -4.11 4.13 -3.72
CA LEU A 56 -5.06 4.63 -2.73
C LEU A 56 -6.50 4.19 -3.05
N MET A 57 -6.89 4.24 -4.32
CA MET A 57 -8.23 3.86 -4.75
C MET A 57 -8.48 2.37 -4.51
N THR A 58 -7.51 1.51 -4.86
CA THR A 58 -7.58 0.07 -4.61
C THR A 58 -7.68 -0.24 -3.12
N ALA A 59 -6.95 0.49 -2.26
CA ALA A 59 -7.04 0.34 -0.81
C ALA A 59 -8.45 0.63 -0.29
N THR A 60 -9.05 1.75 -0.70
CA THR A 60 -10.44 2.08 -0.33
C THR A 60 -11.44 1.06 -0.86
N GLN A 61 -11.26 0.56 -2.08
CA GLN A 61 -12.15 -0.46 -2.66
C GLN A 61 -12.10 -1.76 -1.85
N LEU A 62 -10.92 -2.20 -1.43
CA LEU A 62 -10.72 -3.39 -0.60
C LEU A 62 -11.36 -3.25 0.78
N ILE A 63 -11.29 -2.05 1.39
CA ILE A 63 -11.93 -1.75 2.67
C ILE A 63 -13.46 -1.73 2.50
N ASP A 64 -13.97 -1.09 1.46
CA ASP A 64 -15.41 -1.05 1.18
C ASP A 64 -15.97 -2.46 0.94
N ASP A 65 -15.28 -3.28 0.15
CA ASP A 65 -15.66 -4.66 -0.14
C ASP A 65 -15.63 -5.56 1.11
N SER A 66 -14.76 -5.26 2.09
CA SER A 66 -14.76 -5.93 3.38
C SER A 66 -15.83 -5.40 4.34
N HIS A 67 -16.27 -4.16 4.17
CA HIS A 67 -17.37 -3.55 4.94
C HIS A 67 -18.76 -3.86 4.35
N ARG A 68 -18.85 -4.30 3.09
CA ARG A 68 -20.12 -4.58 2.41
C ARG A 68 -20.58 -6.04 2.51
N ASN A 69 -19.73 -6.91 3.06
CA ASN A 69 -20.09 -8.28 3.40
C ASN A 69 -20.55 -8.37 4.87
N TRP A 70 -21.79 -7.94 5.13
CA TRP A 70 -22.59 -8.34 6.29
C TRP A 70 -24.03 -8.57 5.86
#